data_AF-A0A7Z9IRB3-F1
#
_entry.id   AF-A0A7Z9IRB3-F1
#
_cell.length_a   1.000
_cell.length_b   1.000
_cell.length_c   1.000
_cell.angle_alpha   90.00
_cell.angle_beta   90.00
_cell.angle_gamma   90.00
#
_symmetry.space_group_name_H-M   'P 1'
#
loop_
_entity.id
_entity.type
_entity.pdbx_description
1 polymer ?
#
loop_
_entity_poly.entity_id
_entity_poly.type
_entity_poly.pdbx_seq_one_letter_code
_entity_poly.pdbx_strand_id
1 'polypeptide(L)' 'MNRTILFLLILCLIPSVYGDQREEKITVEWIHSDEAQTIAAVHRYHWLENNTAILFDVRQPKEERTFQKL' A
#
# COMPACT_ATOMS: atom_id res chain seq x y z
N MET A 1 -21.45 -29.70 -33.89
CA MET A 1 -20.82 -28.94 -32.79
C MET A 1 -21.58 -29.26 -31.51
N ASN A 2 -21.00 -30.02 -30.59
CA ASN A 2 -21.72 -30.57 -29.45
C ASN A 2 -22.19 -29.44 -28.52
N ARG A 3 -23.50 -29.34 -28.26
CA ARG A 3 -24.11 -28.28 -27.43
C ARG A 3 -23.49 -28.19 -26.03
N THR A 4 -22.99 -29.32 -25.54
CA THR A 4 -22.23 -29.45 -24.28
C THR A 4 -20.87 -28.74 -24.32
N ILE A 5 -20.15 -28.79 -25.45
CA ILE A 5 -18.85 -28.11 -25.59
C ILE A 5 -19.03 -26.60 -25.59
N LEU A 6 -20.09 -26.11 -26.26
CA LEU A 6 -20.45 -24.69 -26.25
C LEU A 6 -20.75 -24.21 -24.82
N PHE A 7 -21.48 -25.01 -24.04
CA PHE A 7 -21.84 -24.67 -22.67
C PHE A 7 -20.62 -24.60 -21.74
N LEU A 8 -19.66 -25.51 -21.90
CA LEU A 8 -18.41 -25.51 -21.14
C LEU A 8 -17.52 -24.31 -21.46
N LEU A 9 -17.46 -23.89 -22.74
CA LEU A 9 -16.73 -22.70 -23.16
C LEU A 9 -17.32 -21.41 -22.55
N ILE A 10 -18.65 -21.30 -22.49
CA ILE A 10 -19.33 -20.15 -21.89
C ILE A 10 -19.10 -20.11 -20.37
N LEU A 11 -19.13 -21.26 -19.70
CA LEU A 11 -18.87 -21.34 -18.26
C LEU A 11 -17.45 -20.93 -17.89
N CYS A 12 -16.47 -21.22 -18.75
CA CYS A 12 -15.07 -20.86 -18.54
C CYS A 12 -14.77 -19.37 -18.75
N LEU A 13 -15.67 -18.64 -19.42
CA LEU A 13 -15.55 -17.20 -19.69
C LEU A 13 -16.14 -16.34 -18.57
N ILE A 14 -16.62 -16.92 -17.47
CA ILE A 14 -17.01 -16.16 -16.28
C ILE A 14 -15.76 -16.00 -15.42
N PRO A 15 -15.02 -14.87 -15.48
CA PRO A 15 -13.96 -14.63 -14.51
C PRO A 15 -14.62 -14.56 -13.14
N SER A 16 -14.09 -15.33 -12.19
CA SER A 16 -14.43 -15.25 -10.78
C SER A 16 -13.93 -13.92 -10.21
N VAL A 17 -14.59 -12.82 -10.55
CA VAL A 17 -14.38 -11.51 -9.91
C VAL A 17 -15.20 -11.48 -8.63
N TYR A 18 -14.77 -12.30 -7.68
CA TYR A 18 -14.97 -12.00 -6.27
C TYR A 18 -13.65 -11.40 -5.79
N GLY A 19 -13.38 -10.16 -6.21
CA GLY A 19 -12.40 -9.35 -5.51
C GLY A 19 -12.94 -9.15 -4.10
N ASP A 20 -12.16 -9.51 -3.09
CA ASP A 20 -12.45 -9.20 -1.70
C ASP A 20 -12.53 -7.67 -1.60
N GLN A 21 -13.73 -7.11 -1.73
CA GLN A 21 -14.00 -5.69 -1.48
C GLN A 21 -14.02 -5.45 0.04
N ARG A 22 -13.00 -5.94 0.75
CA ARG A 22 -12.63 -5.33 2.01
C ARG A 22 -12.06 -3.97 1.65
N GLU A 23 -12.95 -3.00 1.50
CA GLU A 23 -12.60 -1.65 1.90
C GLU A 23 -12.11 -1.78 3.34
N GLU A 24 -10.78 -1.84 3.53
CA GLU A 24 -10.19 -1.72 4.85
C GLU A 24 -10.63 -0.37 5.38
N LYS A 25 -11.71 -0.38 6.16
CA LYS A 25 -12.21 0.81 6.82
C LYS A 25 -11.11 1.24 7.78
N ILE A 26 -10.57 2.43 7.56
CA ILE A 26 -9.64 3.05 8.48
C ILE A 26 -10.36 3.23 9.82
N THR A 27 -10.01 2.41 10.81
CA THR A 27 -10.52 2.49 12.18
C THR A 27 -9.46 3.06 13.12
N VAL A 28 -9.88 3.48 14.31
CA VAL A 28 -8.96 3.96 15.36
C VAL A 28 -8.00 2.83 15.75
N GLU A 29 -8.51 1.62 15.89
CA GLU A 29 -7.72 0.43 16.21
C GLU A 29 -6.70 0.12 15.12
N TRP A 30 -7.07 0.29 13.85
CA TRP A 30 -6.17 0.08 12.72
C TRP A 30 -5.02 1.09 12.71
N ILE A 31 -5.28 2.38 12.99
CA ILE A 31 -4.24 3.44 13.04
C ILE A 31 -3.15 3.12 14.08
N HIS A 32 -3.51 2.40 15.16
CA HIS A 32 -2.59 1.99 16.21
C HIS A 32 -1.96 0.60 15.99
N SER A 33 -2.22 -0.04 14.85
CA SER A 33 -1.62 -1.33 14.50
C SER A 33 -0.19 -1.19 14.00
N ASP A 34 0.57 -2.29 14.09
CA ASP A 34 1.93 -2.38 13.54
C ASP A 34 1.96 -2.15 12.02
N GLU A 35 0.89 -2.55 11.32
CA GLU A 35 0.72 -2.34 9.88
C GLU A 35 0.62 -0.86 9.54
N ALA A 36 -0.29 -0.13 10.20
CA ALA A 36 -0.42 1.31 10.01
C ALA A 36 0.85 2.05 10.42
N GLN A 37 1.52 1.62 11.49
CA GLN A 37 2.79 2.19 11.91
C GLN A 37 3.90 1.98 10.87
N THR A 38 3.93 0.81 10.22
CA THR A 38 4.89 0.49 9.15
C THR A 38 4.63 1.33 7.91
N ILE A 39 3.37 1.53 7.52
CA ILE A 39 2.98 2.37 6.38
C ILE A 39 3.27 3.85 6.67
N ALA A 40 2.97 4.33 7.88
CA ALA A 40 3.20 5.71 8.30
C ALA A 40 4.67 6.00 8.62
N ALA A 41 5.52 4.98 8.72
CA ALA A 41 6.95 5.15 8.92
C ALA A 41 7.55 5.85 7.69
N VAL A 42 7.76 7.16 7.80
CA VAL A 42 8.59 7.91 6.85
C VAL A 42 10.01 7.37 6.98
N HIS A 43 10.38 6.51 6.04
CA HIS A 43 11.69 5.88 6.02
C HIS A 43 12.74 6.99 5.90
N ARG A 44 13.70 7.04 6.82
CA ARG A 44 14.80 8.04 6.74
C ARG A 44 15.61 7.87 5.46
N TYR A 45 15.67 6.64 4.94
CA TYR A 45 16.30 6.31 3.67
C TYR A 45 15.65 5.09 3.01
N HIS A 46 15.75 4.98 1.70
CA HIS A 46 15.32 3.82 0.92
C HIS A 46 16.39 3.42 -0.10
N TRP A 47 16.72 2.12 -0.16
CA TRP A 47 17.70 1.59 -1.12
C TRP A 47 16.99 1.09 -2.38
N LEU A 48 17.46 1.53 -3.53
CA LEU A 48 17.05 1.03 -4.83
C LEU A 48 17.92 -0.17 -5.24
N GLU A 49 17.40 -1.01 -6.13
CA GLU A 49 18.11 -2.20 -6.65
C GLU A 49 19.42 -1.85 -7.37
N ASN A 50 19.57 -0.62 -7.85
CA ASN A 50 20.76 -0.13 -8.52
C ASN A 50 21.84 0.43 -7.56
N ASN A 51 21.81 0.04 -6.29
CA ASN A 51 22.72 0.51 -5.23
C ASN A 51 22.66 2.03 -4.97
N THR A 52 21.54 2.68 -5.28
CA THR A 52 21.32 4.10 -4.94
C THR A 52 20.50 4.21 -3.66
N ALA A 53 20.87 5.11 -2.76
CA ALA A 53 20.09 5.45 -1.57
C ALA A 53 19.33 6.77 -1.78
N ILE A 54 18.03 6.77 -1.52
CA ILE A 54 17.22 7.99 -1.36
C ILE A 54 17.23 8.33 0.12
N LEU A 55 17.65 9.54 0.48
CA LEU A 55 17.65 10.03 1.87
C LEU A 55 16.55 11.09 2.02
N PHE A 56 15.60 10.86 2.94
CA PHE A 56 14.52 11.81 3.19
C PHE A 56 14.98 12.83 4.25
N ASP A 57 15.16 14.10 3.85
CA ASP A 57 15.42 15.18 4.79
C ASP A 57 14.12 15.62 5.46
N VAL A 58 13.94 15.23 6.72
CA VAL A 58 12.77 15.59 7.54
C VAL A 58 12.92 16.95 8.22
N ARG A 59 14.02 17.66 8.00
CA ARG A 59 14.26 18.97 8.64
C ARG A 59 13.45 20.04 7.92
N GLN A 60 12.87 20.93 8.72
CA GLN A 60 12.28 22.16 8.20
C GLN A 60 13.34 23.01 7.47
N PRO A 61 12.93 23.87 6.51
CA PRO A 61 13.79 24.89 5.92
C PRO A 61 14.48 25.71 7.00
N LYS A 62 15.68 26.23 6.71
CA LYS A 62 16.52 26.88 7.74
C LYS A 62 15.78 28.04 8.43
N GLU A 63 14.96 28.74 7.66
CA GLU A 63 14.15 29.89 8.04
C GLU A 63 13.04 29.54 9.04
N GLU A 64 12.56 28.28 9.00
CA GLU A 64 11.42 27.79 9.80
C GLU A 64 11.87 26.92 10.99
N ARG A 65 13.17 26.65 11.13
CA ARG A 65 13.72 25.87 12.25
C ARG A 65 13.56 26.63 13.56
N THR A 66 12.79 26.07 14.47
CA THR A 66 12.65 26.57 15.85
C THR A 66 13.37 25.65 16.83
N PHE A 67 13.98 26.22 17.87
CA PHE A 67 14.52 25.43 18.97
C PHE A 67 13.38 25.07 19.93
N GLN A 68 13.12 23.77 20.09
CA GLN A 68 12.27 23.28 21.16
C GLN A 68 13.13 23.01 22.39
N LYS A 69 12.68 23.49 23.56
CA LYS A 69 13.26 23.17 24.85
C LYS A 69 12.52 21.96 25.40
N LEU A 70 13.25 20.89 25.70
CA LEU A 70 12.76 19.70 26.41
C LEU A 70 12.94 19.87 27.92
#